data_AF-A0A926HCE2-F1
#
_entry.id   AF-A0A926HCE2-F1
#
_cell.length_a   1.000
_cell.length_b   1.000
_cell.length_c   1.000
_cell.angle_alpha   90.00
_cell.angle_beta   90.00
_cell.angle_gamma   90.00
#
_symmetry.space_group_name_H-M   'P 1'
#
loop_
_entity.id
_entity.type
_entity.pdbx_description
1 polymer ?
#
loop_
_entity_poly.entity_id
_entity_poly.type
_entity_poly.pdbx_seq_one_letter_code
_entity_poly.pdbx_strand_id
1 'polypeptide(L)'
;PTPEPTPEPPRLEPEPPLENPPLYDAPLLGAPTGTPEQAARWLYALAGRTYDDAGIVTIVNAYVAHGDAVGLDWFLALAQNFHETDHLRSWWAQRPRRNPAGIGVTGATSIVQPSYGAWVWKEETQLWHEGVSFERWEPDAVKAHLGRLLAYALAEPQTAAQREMIDYALAFRSLSRHRGAAQTITGLNGKWAVPGSTYGQRIIMLRDQMRQM
;
A
#
# COMPACT_ATOMS: atom_id res chain seq x y z
N PRO A 1 4.73 -38.70 8.67
CA PRO A 1 4.80 -37.58 7.71
C PRO A 1 5.48 -36.38 8.35
N THR A 2 6.72 -36.11 7.94
CA THR A 2 7.43 -34.86 8.26
C THR A 2 6.69 -33.70 7.61
N PRO A 3 6.42 -32.58 8.29
CA PRO A 3 5.84 -31.41 7.63
C PRO A 3 6.79 -30.96 6.52
N GLU A 4 6.26 -30.77 5.32
CA GLU A 4 6.99 -30.15 4.22
C GLU A 4 7.48 -28.76 4.66
N PRO A 5 8.72 -28.37 4.31
CA PRO A 5 9.20 -27.03 4.58
C PRO A 5 8.27 -26.02 3.91
N THR A 6 7.80 -25.04 4.67
CA THR A 6 7.06 -23.89 4.16
C THR A 6 7.83 -23.29 2.98
N PRO A 7 7.23 -23.13 1.79
CA PRO A 7 7.90 -22.51 0.67
C PRO A 7 8.36 -21.10 1.08
N GLU A 8 9.65 -20.84 0.89
CA GLU A 8 10.23 -19.52 1.11
C GLU A 8 9.50 -18.53 0.19
N PRO A 9 9.02 -17.38 0.69
CA PRO A 9 8.35 -16.41 -0.17
C PRO A 9 9.26 -16.03 -1.34
N PRO A 10 8.72 -15.82 -2.55
CA PRO A 10 9.51 -15.44 -3.71
C PRO A 10 10.42 -14.27 -3.33
N ARG A 11 11.73 -14.50 -3.45
CA ARG A 11 12.75 -13.47 -3.29
C ARG A 11 12.48 -12.43 -4.37
N LEU A 12 11.93 -11.27 -3.98
CA LEU A 12 11.95 -10.08 -4.81
C LEU A 12 13.38 -9.92 -5.30
N GLU A 13 13.60 -9.90 -6.61
CA GLU A 13 14.91 -9.60 -7.16
C GLU A 13 15.44 -8.32 -6.49
N PRO A 14 16.72 -8.26 -6.12
CA PRO A 14 17.26 -7.07 -5.47
C PRO A 14 17.00 -5.86 -6.38
N GLU A 15 16.27 -4.88 -5.86
CA GLU A 15 15.92 -3.69 -6.63
C GLU A 15 17.19 -3.06 -7.19
N PRO A 16 17.19 -2.62 -8.47
CA PRO A 16 18.36 -1.99 -9.06
C PRO A 16 18.80 -0.79 -8.22
N PRO A 17 20.11 -0.45 -8.18
CA PRO A 17 20.59 0.72 -7.46
C PRO A 17 19.82 1.98 -7.89
N LEU A 18 19.42 2.80 -6.92
CA LEU A 18 18.78 4.08 -7.21
C LEU A 18 19.87 5.11 -7.53
N GLU A 19 19.88 5.63 -8.76
CA GLU A 19 20.76 6.75 -9.11
C GLU A 19 20.25 8.04 -8.45
N ASN A 20 21.14 8.72 -7.71
CA ASN A 20 20.86 9.99 -7.03
C ASN A 20 19.62 9.96 -6.11
N PRO A 21 19.64 9.13 -5.05
CA PRO A 21 18.54 9.09 -4.08
C PRO A 21 18.34 10.49 -3.44
N PRO A 22 17.09 10.90 -3.17
CA PRO A 22 16.82 12.08 -2.36
C PRO A 22 17.59 12.04 -1.05
N LEU A 23 18.25 13.16 -0.71
CA LEU A 23 19.02 13.31 0.54
C LEU A 23 18.13 13.73 1.72
N TYR A 24 16.82 13.80 1.52
CA TYR A 24 15.85 14.24 2.52
C TYR A 24 14.78 13.16 2.72
N ASP A 25 14.05 13.26 3.83
CA ASP A 25 13.00 12.33 4.20
C ASP A 25 11.64 13.03 4.28
N ALA A 26 10.56 12.27 4.34
CA ALA A 26 9.20 12.77 4.45
C ALA A 26 8.49 12.14 5.65
N PRO A 27 7.96 12.92 6.60
CA PRO A 27 7.14 12.39 7.68
C PRO A 27 5.84 11.79 7.13
N LEU A 28 5.38 10.69 7.74
CA LEU A 28 4.08 10.09 7.37
C LEU A 28 2.90 10.91 7.88
N LEU A 29 3.06 11.52 9.07
CA LEU A 29 2.06 12.39 9.67
C LEU A 29 2.32 13.84 9.30
N GLY A 30 1.26 14.56 8.96
CA GLY A 30 1.33 15.95 8.55
C GLY A 30 0.28 16.33 7.51
N ALA A 31 0.33 17.58 7.08
CA ALA A 31 -0.48 18.07 5.97
C ALA A 31 -0.09 17.35 4.66
N PRO A 32 -1.04 17.18 3.72
CA PRO A 32 -0.73 16.56 2.43
C PRO A 32 0.31 17.37 1.66
N THR A 33 1.23 16.65 1.03
CA THR A 33 2.35 17.25 0.27
C THR A 33 2.01 17.58 -1.19
N GLY A 34 0.77 17.37 -1.60
CA GLY A 34 0.25 17.69 -2.94
C GLY A 34 -1.27 17.88 -2.95
N THR A 35 -1.84 18.09 -4.14
CA THR A 35 -3.28 18.37 -4.32
C THR A 35 -4.03 17.22 -5.00
N PRO A 36 -5.37 17.13 -4.83
CA PRO A 36 -6.17 16.12 -5.51
C PRO A 36 -6.04 16.17 -7.03
N GLU A 37 -5.89 17.37 -7.60
CA GLU A 37 -5.72 17.58 -9.05
C GLU A 37 -4.38 17.04 -9.55
N GLN A 38 -3.30 17.20 -8.76
CA GLN A 38 -2.00 16.59 -9.08
C GLN A 38 -2.09 15.07 -9.06
N ALA A 39 -2.73 14.50 -8.03
CA ALA A 39 -2.94 13.06 -7.91
C ALA A 39 -3.78 12.48 -9.06
N ALA A 40 -4.89 13.16 -9.41
CA ALA A 40 -5.77 12.73 -10.49
C ALA A 40 -5.07 12.79 -11.86
N ARG A 41 -4.35 13.88 -12.15
CA ARG A 41 -3.57 14.02 -13.40
C ARG A 41 -2.54 12.91 -13.56
N TRP A 42 -1.85 12.54 -12.48
CA TRP A 42 -0.92 11.41 -12.50
C TRP A 42 -1.60 10.10 -12.88
N LEU A 43 -2.76 9.81 -12.29
CA LEU A 43 -3.54 8.61 -12.62
C LEU A 43 -4.06 8.62 -14.06
N TYR A 44 -4.57 9.75 -14.55
CA TYR A 44 -5.02 9.85 -15.95
C TYR A 44 -3.89 9.53 -16.93
N ALA A 45 -2.66 9.93 -16.62
CA ALA A 45 -1.51 9.68 -17.48
C ALA A 45 -1.03 8.22 -17.46
N LEU A 46 -1.12 7.52 -16.32
CA LEU A 46 -0.37 6.27 -16.10
C LEU A 46 -1.20 5.05 -15.72
N ALA A 47 -2.43 5.21 -15.20
CA ALA A 47 -3.24 4.09 -14.71
C ALA A 47 -3.74 3.16 -15.83
N GLY A 48 -3.50 3.51 -17.09
CA GLY A 48 -4.04 2.81 -18.26
C GLY A 48 -5.57 2.88 -18.29
N ARG A 49 -6.21 1.90 -18.95
CA ARG A 49 -7.69 1.75 -18.94
C ARG A 49 -8.21 0.99 -17.72
N THR A 50 -7.42 0.89 -16.64
CA THR A 50 -7.76 0.04 -15.48
C THR A 50 -8.89 0.63 -14.64
N TYR A 51 -8.89 1.95 -14.53
CA TYR A 51 -9.94 2.73 -13.89
C TYR A 51 -10.41 3.83 -14.85
N ASP A 52 -11.72 4.04 -14.87
CA ASP A 52 -12.35 5.17 -15.53
C ASP A 52 -12.24 6.45 -14.67
N ASP A 53 -12.61 7.60 -15.23
CA ASP A 53 -12.49 8.89 -14.55
C ASP A 53 -13.22 8.92 -13.21
N ALA A 54 -14.42 8.34 -13.16
CA ALA A 54 -15.19 8.21 -11.92
C ALA A 54 -14.46 7.34 -10.88
N GLY A 55 -13.82 6.25 -11.31
CA GLY A 55 -12.99 5.42 -10.47
C GLY A 55 -11.76 6.16 -9.92
N ILE A 56 -11.08 6.93 -10.75
CA ILE A 56 -9.91 7.74 -10.35
C ILE A 56 -10.33 8.78 -9.31
N VAL A 57 -11.41 9.53 -9.56
CA VAL A 57 -11.95 10.50 -8.60
C VAL A 57 -12.33 9.83 -7.28
N THR A 58 -12.96 8.67 -7.33
CA THR A 58 -13.33 7.90 -6.12
C THR A 58 -12.10 7.53 -5.30
N ILE A 59 -11.03 7.05 -5.95
CA ILE A 59 -9.79 6.67 -5.25
C ILE A 59 -9.15 7.89 -4.61
N VAL A 60 -8.95 8.98 -5.35
CA VAL A 60 -8.30 10.19 -4.83
C VAL A 60 -9.09 10.77 -3.66
N ASN A 61 -10.41 10.91 -3.80
CA ASN A 61 -11.26 11.44 -2.73
C ASN A 61 -11.24 10.58 -1.48
N ALA A 62 -11.15 9.25 -1.61
CA ALA A 62 -11.02 8.34 -0.48
C ALA A 62 -9.72 8.58 0.31
N TYR A 63 -8.61 8.80 -0.41
CA TYR A 63 -7.33 9.13 0.22
C TYR A 63 -7.37 10.47 0.95
N VAL A 64 -7.93 11.50 0.31
CA VAL A 64 -8.13 12.82 0.90
C VAL A 64 -8.94 12.70 2.20
N ALA A 65 -10.15 12.13 2.10
CA ALA A 65 -11.09 12.06 3.22
C ALA A 65 -10.52 11.28 4.41
N HIS A 66 -9.92 10.11 4.16
CA HIS A 66 -9.36 9.29 5.24
C HIS A 66 -8.07 9.87 5.81
N GLY A 67 -7.17 10.40 4.99
CA GLY A 67 -5.91 10.97 5.46
C GLY A 67 -6.09 12.25 6.25
N ASP A 68 -6.93 13.17 5.77
CA ASP A 68 -7.25 14.40 6.48
C ASP A 68 -7.89 14.11 7.84
N ALA A 69 -8.76 13.10 7.92
CA ALA A 69 -9.41 12.70 9.17
C ALA A 69 -8.44 12.20 10.26
N VAL A 70 -7.24 11.75 9.88
CA VAL A 70 -6.26 11.15 10.81
C VAL A 70 -4.92 11.88 10.87
N GLY A 71 -4.76 12.96 10.09
CA GLY A 71 -3.54 13.75 10.00
C GLY A 71 -2.37 13.01 9.34
N LEU A 72 -2.66 12.13 8.37
CA LEU A 72 -1.66 11.42 7.58
C LEU A 72 -1.52 12.11 6.21
N ASP A 73 -0.29 12.27 5.73
CA ASP A 73 -0.03 12.78 4.37
C ASP A 73 -0.56 11.77 3.33
N TRP A 74 -1.81 11.96 2.93
CA TRP A 74 -2.48 11.08 1.98
C TRP A 74 -1.87 11.14 0.58
N PHE A 75 -1.20 12.23 0.22
CA PHE A 75 -0.56 12.36 -1.08
C PHE A 75 0.69 11.48 -1.16
N LEU A 76 1.50 11.46 -0.09
CA LEU A 76 2.62 10.53 0.06
C LEU A 76 2.15 9.07 0.13
N ALA A 77 1.06 8.78 0.85
CA ALA A 77 0.48 7.44 0.88
C ALA A 77 -0.07 6.99 -0.49
N LEU A 78 -0.59 7.92 -1.29
CA LEU A 78 -1.04 7.63 -2.65
C LEU A 78 0.15 7.35 -3.58
N ALA A 79 1.25 8.10 -3.43
CA ALA A 79 2.51 7.80 -4.14
C ALA A 79 3.02 6.39 -3.79
N GLN A 80 2.97 6.00 -2.51
CA GLN A 80 3.29 4.62 -2.10
C GLN A 80 2.40 3.60 -2.81
N ASN A 81 1.08 3.81 -2.87
CA ASN A 81 0.18 2.90 -3.60
C ASN A 81 0.61 2.76 -5.07
N PHE A 82 0.90 3.87 -5.74
CA PHE A 82 1.30 3.81 -7.15
C PHE A 82 2.62 3.06 -7.34
N HIS A 83 3.55 3.18 -6.41
CA HIS A 83 4.77 2.38 -6.40
C HIS A 83 4.48 0.88 -6.21
N GLU A 84 3.65 0.52 -5.22
CA GLU A 84 3.32 -0.86 -4.86
C GLU A 84 2.50 -1.60 -5.93
N THR A 85 1.69 -0.85 -6.69
CA THR A 85 0.66 -1.43 -7.56
C THR A 85 0.96 -1.27 -9.03
N ASP A 86 2.16 -0.80 -9.38
CA ASP A 86 2.49 -0.39 -10.73
C ASP A 86 1.43 0.58 -11.31
N HIS A 87 1.18 1.68 -10.60
CA HIS A 87 0.19 2.70 -10.97
C HIS A 87 -1.23 2.11 -11.13
N LEU A 88 -1.65 1.25 -10.21
CA LEU A 88 -2.91 0.50 -10.21
C LEU A 88 -3.04 -0.59 -11.29
N ARG A 89 -2.00 -0.88 -12.09
CA ARG A 89 -2.03 -1.89 -13.16
C ARG A 89 -1.83 -3.31 -12.65
N SER A 90 -1.23 -3.48 -11.47
CA SER A 90 -1.10 -4.78 -10.78
C SER A 90 -2.45 -5.48 -10.65
N TRP A 91 -2.49 -6.78 -10.92
CA TRP A 91 -3.69 -7.62 -10.78
C TRP A 91 -4.38 -7.46 -9.41
N TRP A 92 -3.59 -7.32 -8.35
CA TRP A 92 -4.09 -7.10 -6.98
C TRP A 92 -4.79 -5.75 -6.81
N ALA A 93 -4.36 -4.71 -7.52
CA ALA A 93 -4.97 -3.38 -7.45
C ALA A 93 -6.23 -3.25 -8.31
N GLN A 94 -6.44 -4.12 -9.29
CA GLN A 94 -7.63 -4.10 -10.15
C GLN A 94 -8.85 -4.71 -9.47
N ARG A 95 -10.06 -4.29 -9.90
CA ARG A 95 -11.33 -4.90 -9.47
C ARG A 95 -11.35 -6.39 -9.83
N PRO A 96 -11.86 -7.29 -8.96
CA PRO A 96 -12.54 -6.99 -7.70
C PRO A 96 -11.63 -6.86 -6.46
N ARG A 97 -10.29 -6.93 -6.60
CA ARG A 97 -9.36 -7.05 -5.46
C ARG A 97 -9.01 -5.73 -4.79
N ARG A 98 -8.78 -4.67 -5.56
CA ARG A 98 -8.56 -3.29 -5.06
C ARG A 98 -7.55 -3.19 -3.91
N ASN A 99 -6.49 -3.98 -3.94
CA ASN A 99 -5.48 -4.01 -2.88
C ASN A 99 -4.37 -2.98 -3.19
N PRO A 100 -4.29 -1.87 -2.43
CA PRO A 100 -3.48 -0.70 -2.80
C PRO A 100 -2.00 -0.83 -2.43
N ALA A 101 -1.63 -1.84 -1.64
CA ALA A 101 -0.34 -1.86 -0.98
C ALA A 101 0.13 -3.28 -0.66
N GLY A 102 -0.28 -4.26 -1.48
CA GLY A 102 0.10 -5.67 -1.30
C GLY A 102 -0.30 -6.26 0.06
N ILE A 103 -1.41 -5.82 0.66
CA ILE A 103 -1.83 -6.24 1.99
C ILE A 103 -2.13 -7.74 1.97
N GLY A 104 -1.40 -8.50 2.79
CA GLY A 104 -1.49 -9.97 2.84
C GLY A 104 -0.90 -10.69 1.64
N VAL A 105 -0.36 -9.99 0.64
CA VAL A 105 0.26 -10.63 -0.52
C VAL A 105 1.63 -11.17 -0.14
N THR A 106 1.85 -12.47 -0.34
CA THR A 106 3.11 -13.16 -0.01
C THR A 106 3.77 -13.79 -1.22
N GLY A 107 3.04 -13.93 -2.33
CA GLY A 107 3.45 -14.72 -3.49
C GLY A 107 3.18 -16.21 -3.35
N ALA A 108 2.65 -16.67 -2.21
CA ALA A 108 2.22 -18.04 -2.04
C ALA A 108 1.05 -18.37 -2.99
N THR A 109 1.11 -19.56 -3.59
CA THR A 109 0.06 -20.07 -4.46
C THR A 109 -0.37 -21.47 -4.02
N SER A 110 -1.58 -21.86 -4.38
CA SER A 110 -2.11 -23.19 -4.10
C SER A 110 -3.08 -23.66 -5.19
N ILE A 111 -3.03 -24.96 -5.51
CA ILE A 111 -3.97 -25.60 -6.44
C ILE A 111 -5.36 -25.82 -5.81
N VAL A 112 -5.45 -25.86 -4.48
CA VAL A 112 -6.69 -25.99 -3.70
C VAL A 112 -6.88 -24.78 -2.80
N GLN A 113 -8.12 -24.36 -2.53
CA GLN A 113 -8.36 -23.20 -1.67
C GLN A 113 -7.93 -23.52 -0.23
N PRO A 114 -6.96 -22.79 0.35
CA PRO A 114 -6.60 -22.98 1.74
C PRO A 114 -7.72 -22.56 2.69
N SER A 115 -7.84 -23.23 3.84
CA SER A 115 -8.92 -23.00 4.81
C SER A 115 -8.69 -21.80 5.73
N TYR A 116 -7.49 -21.21 5.71
CA TYR A 116 -7.10 -20.07 6.51
C TYR A 116 -6.36 -19.03 5.67
N GLY A 117 -6.37 -17.78 6.14
CA GLY A 117 -5.83 -16.64 5.41
C GLY A 117 -6.79 -16.14 4.32
N ALA A 118 -6.38 -15.07 3.65
CA ALA A 118 -7.12 -14.51 2.53
C ALA A 118 -6.50 -15.02 1.23
N TRP A 119 -7.32 -15.64 0.38
CA TRP A 119 -6.89 -16.21 -0.89
C TRP A 119 -7.85 -15.82 -2.00
N VAL A 120 -7.31 -15.45 -3.15
CA VAL A 120 -8.09 -15.06 -4.33
C VAL A 120 -7.72 -15.96 -5.50
N TRP A 121 -8.73 -16.56 -6.13
CA TRP A 121 -8.57 -17.35 -7.34
C TRP A 121 -8.14 -16.47 -8.51
N LYS A 122 -7.16 -16.94 -9.29
CA LYS A 122 -6.67 -16.27 -10.49
C LYS A 122 -6.82 -17.18 -11.69
N GLU A 123 -7.82 -16.86 -12.53
CA GLU A 123 -8.20 -17.65 -13.70
C GLU A 123 -7.04 -17.88 -14.67
N GLU A 124 -6.21 -16.86 -14.91
CA GLU A 124 -5.12 -16.98 -15.88
C GLU A 124 -4.07 -18.03 -15.48
N THR A 125 -3.93 -18.25 -14.16
CA THR A 125 -2.97 -19.22 -13.62
C THR A 125 -3.62 -20.51 -13.15
N GLN A 126 -4.96 -20.55 -13.00
CA GLN A 126 -5.70 -21.64 -12.35
C GLN A 126 -5.14 -21.99 -10.96
N LEU A 127 -4.80 -20.96 -10.18
CA LEU A 127 -4.26 -21.08 -8.83
C LEU A 127 -4.93 -20.08 -7.88
N TRP A 128 -5.00 -20.45 -6.61
CA TRP A 128 -5.27 -19.54 -5.50
C TRP A 128 -4.01 -18.76 -5.16
N HIS A 129 -4.12 -17.45 -4.99
CA HIS A 129 -3.03 -16.56 -4.58
C HIS A 129 -3.33 -15.94 -3.22
N GLU A 130 -2.38 -15.97 -2.29
CA GLU A 130 -2.56 -15.37 -0.96
C GLU A 130 -2.54 -13.85 -1.06
N GLY A 131 -3.54 -13.20 -0.47
CA GLY A 131 -3.69 -11.76 -0.41
C GLY A 131 -5.12 -11.31 -0.14
N VAL A 132 -5.25 -10.09 0.35
CA VAL A 132 -6.55 -9.51 0.73
C VAL A 132 -7.23 -8.91 -0.50
N SER A 133 -8.53 -9.18 -0.64
CA SER A 133 -9.43 -8.54 -1.60
C SER A 133 -10.36 -7.59 -0.84
N PHE A 134 -10.39 -6.33 -1.25
CA PHE A 134 -11.28 -5.31 -0.70
C PHE A 134 -12.47 -5.08 -1.63
N GLU A 135 -13.68 -5.08 -1.06
CA GLU A 135 -14.92 -4.92 -1.81
C GLU A 135 -14.98 -3.55 -2.51
N ARG A 136 -14.56 -2.49 -1.83
CA ARG A 136 -14.55 -1.12 -2.37
C ARG A 136 -13.24 -0.40 -2.08
N TRP A 137 -12.97 0.64 -2.87
CA TRP A 137 -11.86 1.55 -2.58
C TRP A 137 -12.14 2.37 -1.33
N GLU A 138 -13.35 2.91 -1.24
CA GLU A 138 -13.89 3.62 -0.09
C GLU A 138 -15.06 2.82 0.51
N PRO A 139 -15.10 2.64 1.84
CA PRO A 139 -14.03 2.96 2.79
C PRO A 139 -12.91 1.90 2.79
N ASP A 140 -13.14 0.72 2.21
CA ASP A 140 -12.46 -0.51 2.65
C ASP A 140 -10.95 -0.53 2.35
N ALA A 141 -10.54 -0.40 1.09
CA ALA A 141 -9.14 -0.53 0.69
C ALA A 141 -8.25 0.59 1.22
N VAL A 142 -8.71 1.85 1.09
CA VAL A 142 -7.93 3.02 1.50
C VAL A 142 -7.79 3.06 3.02
N LYS A 143 -8.86 2.76 3.78
CA LYS A 143 -8.80 2.70 5.24
C LYS A 143 -7.80 1.64 5.73
N ALA A 144 -7.74 0.47 5.08
CA ALA A 144 -6.76 -0.57 5.42
C ALA A 144 -5.32 -0.11 5.16
N HIS A 145 -5.09 0.59 4.05
CA HIS A 145 -3.76 1.10 3.71
C HIS A 145 -3.29 2.19 4.67
N LEU A 146 -4.09 3.26 4.81
CA LEU A 146 -3.72 4.39 5.67
C LEU A 146 -3.62 3.98 7.14
N GLY A 147 -4.51 3.09 7.58
CA GLY A 147 -4.43 2.50 8.93
C GLY A 147 -3.15 1.73 9.17
N ARG A 148 -2.62 1.03 8.16
CA ARG A 148 -1.33 0.34 8.27
C ARG A 148 -0.17 1.34 8.34
N LEU A 149 -0.21 2.44 7.60
CA LEU A 149 0.81 3.49 7.70
C LEU A 149 0.78 4.20 9.05
N LEU A 150 -0.41 4.52 9.57
CA LEU A 150 -0.59 4.95 10.96
C LEU A 150 -0.05 3.92 11.95
N ALA A 151 -0.24 2.63 11.64
CA ALA A 151 0.26 1.53 12.46
C ALA A 151 1.80 1.57 12.61
N TYR A 152 2.51 1.92 11.53
CA TYR A 152 3.97 2.14 11.55
C TYR A 152 4.37 3.46 12.22
N ALA A 153 3.61 4.54 11.99
CA ALA A 153 3.97 5.89 12.44
C ALA A 153 3.81 6.12 13.94
N LEU A 154 2.81 5.49 14.56
CA LEU A 154 2.44 5.73 15.95
C LEU A 154 2.79 4.51 16.81
N ALA A 155 3.25 4.69 18.05
CA ALA A 155 3.23 3.56 19.00
C ALA A 155 1.80 3.39 19.55
N GLU A 156 1.21 4.52 19.95
CA GLU A 156 -0.15 4.64 20.46
C GLU A 156 -0.94 5.66 19.62
N PRO A 157 -2.21 5.39 19.26
CA PRO A 157 -3.04 6.37 18.56
C PRO A 157 -3.37 7.56 19.48
N GLN A 158 -3.40 8.76 18.91
CA GLN A 158 -3.67 10.01 19.63
C GLN A 158 -5.15 10.41 19.57
N THR A 159 -5.90 9.89 18.60
CA THR A 159 -7.34 10.16 18.44
C THR A 159 -8.12 8.85 18.27
N ALA A 160 -9.45 8.93 18.49
CA ALA A 160 -10.35 7.80 18.25
C ALA A 160 -10.35 7.37 16.76
N ALA A 161 -10.33 8.34 15.84
CA ALA A 161 -10.27 8.07 14.41
C ALA A 161 -8.98 7.33 13.99
N GLN A 162 -7.82 7.72 14.56
CA GLN A 162 -6.58 7.00 14.34
C GLN A 162 -6.65 5.57 14.88
N ARG A 163 -7.20 5.37 16.09
CA ARG A 163 -7.37 4.05 16.70
C ARG A 163 -8.23 3.14 15.82
N GLU A 164 -9.40 3.61 15.42
CA GLU A 164 -10.33 2.86 14.58
C GLU A 164 -9.69 2.44 13.24
N MET A 165 -8.96 3.36 12.60
CA MET A 165 -8.31 3.09 11.32
C MET A 165 -7.16 2.08 11.46
N ILE A 166 -6.36 2.19 12.54
CA ILE A 166 -5.31 1.22 12.86
C ILE A 166 -5.92 -0.16 13.13
N ASP A 167 -6.94 -0.25 13.98
CA ASP A 167 -7.58 -1.52 14.34
C ASP A 167 -8.16 -2.22 13.10
N TYR A 168 -8.82 -1.44 12.22
CA TYR A 168 -9.32 -1.94 10.94
C TYR A 168 -8.20 -2.52 10.06
N ALA A 169 -7.08 -1.83 9.90
CA ALA A 169 -5.96 -2.31 9.10
C ALA A 169 -5.28 -3.56 9.69
N LEU A 170 -5.13 -3.60 11.02
CA LEU A 170 -4.45 -4.70 11.72
C LEU A 170 -5.30 -5.98 11.79
N ALA A 171 -6.62 -5.88 11.61
CA ALA A 171 -7.50 -7.04 11.46
C ALA A 171 -7.16 -7.89 10.23
N PHE A 172 -6.62 -7.28 9.16
CA PHE A 172 -6.20 -8.01 7.96
C PHE A 172 -4.78 -8.57 8.07
N ARG A 173 -3.85 -7.81 8.67
CA ARG A 173 -2.46 -8.25 8.85
C ARG A 173 -1.85 -7.57 10.06
N SER A 174 -1.55 -8.35 11.10
CA SER A 174 -0.90 -7.85 12.31
C SER A 174 0.45 -7.16 12.02
N LEU A 175 0.81 -6.20 12.87
CA LEU A 175 2.04 -5.42 12.81
C LEU A 175 2.75 -5.31 14.17
N SER A 176 2.48 -6.23 15.11
CA SER A 176 2.94 -6.10 16.51
C SER A 176 4.43 -5.76 16.68
N ARG A 177 5.32 -6.39 15.90
CA ARG A 177 6.79 -6.17 16.00
C ARG A 177 7.30 -4.83 15.41
N HIS A 178 6.48 -4.13 14.62
CA HIS A 178 6.87 -2.89 13.94
C HIS A 178 5.91 -1.73 14.22
N ARG A 179 5.01 -1.89 15.19
CA ARG A 179 4.14 -0.82 15.68
C ARG A 179 5.00 0.36 16.13
N GLY A 180 4.76 1.55 15.58
CA GLY A 180 5.51 2.77 15.93
C GLY A 180 6.96 2.80 15.47
N ALA A 181 7.38 1.87 14.60
CA ALA A 181 8.79 1.72 14.21
C ALA A 181 9.23 2.65 13.07
N ALA A 182 8.34 3.43 12.47
CA ALA A 182 8.65 4.28 11.32
C ALA A 182 7.76 5.53 11.25
N GLN A 183 8.28 6.67 11.69
CA GLN A 183 7.57 7.97 11.63
C GLN A 183 7.67 8.65 10.26
N THR A 184 8.59 8.18 9.40
CA THR A 184 8.89 8.73 8.08
C THR A 184 8.82 7.64 7.02
N ILE A 185 8.72 8.04 5.75
CA ILE A 185 8.63 7.10 4.63
C ILE A 185 9.93 6.30 4.45
N THR A 186 11.12 6.90 4.62
CA THR A 186 12.36 6.10 4.60
C THR A 186 12.51 5.24 5.85
N GLY A 187 11.84 5.59 6.95
CA GLY A 187 11.69 4.73 8.11
C GLY A 187 11.03 3.38 7.80
N LEU A 188 10.25 3.28 6.72
CA LEU A 188 9.65 2.02 6.26
C LEU A 188 10.65 1.07 5.58
N ASN A 189 11.86 1.55 5.23
CA ASN A 189 12.91 0.73 4.62
C ASN A 189 13.23 -0.48 5.52
N GLY A 190 13.22 -1.68 4.91
CA GLY A 190 13.42 -2.94 5.61
C GLY A 190 12.30 -3.35 6.59
N LYS A 191 11.18 -2.61 6.64
CA LYS A 191 10.04 -2.90 7.53
C LYS A 191 8.72 -3.10 6.79
N TRP A 192 8.48 -2.30 5.75
CA TRP A 192 7.37 -2.50 4.82
C TRP A 192 7.77 -3.44 3.70
N ALA A 193 8.85 -3.11 3.00
CA ALA A 193 9.50 -3.95 1.99
C ALA A 193 10.88 -4.41 2.49
N VAL A 194 11.19 -5.70 2.33
CA VAL A 194 12.46 -6.33 2.75
C VAL A 194 13.15 -6.90 1.50
N PRO A 195 14.46 -6.65 1.28
CA PRO A 195 15.43 -5.92 2.11
C PRO A 195 15.43 -4.38 1.91
N GLY A 196 14.49 -3.85 1.10
CA GLY A 196 14.45 -2.48 0.54
C GLY A 196 15.16 -1.38 1.33
N SER A 197 16.39 -1.03 0.93
CA SER A 197 17.19 0.06 1.51
C SER A 197 16.91 1.43 0.90
N THR A 198 16.26 1.46 -0.26
CA THR A 198 15.94 2.66 -1.06
C THR A 198 14.44 2.81 -1.35
N TYR A 199 13.61 2.03 -0.67
CA TYR A 199 12.15 1.98 -0.87
C TYR A 199 11.48 3.35 -0.66
N GLY A 200 11.67 3.97 0.50
CA GLY A 200 11.09 5.27 0.81
C GLY A 200 11.61 6.38 -0.10
N GLN A 201 12.87 6.29 -0.54
CA GLN A 201 13.47 7.21 -1.50
C GLN A 201 12.74 7.19 -2.86
N ARG A 202 12.38 5.99 -3.35
CA ARG A 202 11.59 5.86 -4.59
C ARG A 202 10.21 6.49 -4.46
N ILE A 203 9.56 6.33 -3.31
CA ILE A 203 8.26 6.93 -3.03
C ILE A 203 8.37 8.45 -2.99
N ILE A 204 9.42 9.00 -2.39
CA ILE A 204 9.69 10.44 -2.39
C ILE A 204 9.86 10.95 -3.83
N MET A 205 10.65 10.27 -4.66
CA MET A 205 10.84 10.66 -6.07
C MET A 205 9.52 10.63 -6.83
N LEU A 206 8.74 9.56 -6.66
CA LEU A 206 7.44 9.40 -7.32
C LEU A 206 6.47 10.51 -6.89
N ARG A 207 6.39 10.80 -5.60
CA ARG A 207 5.61 11.92 -5.05
C ARG A 207 6.04 13.25 -5.66
N ASP A 208 7.33 13.50 -5.79
CA ASP A 208 7.84 14.76 -6.37
C ASP A 208 7.47 14.89 -7.86
N GLN A 209 7.55 13.79 -8.62
CA GLN A 209 7.11 13.75 -10.01
C GLN A 209 5.60 14.01 -10.11
N MET A 210 4.79 13.43 -9.24
CA MET A 210 3.35 13.69 -9.16
C MET A 210 3.02 15.16 -8.96
N ARG A 211 3.84 15.90 -8.20
CA ARG A 211 3.63 17.35 -7.97
C ARG A 211 3.96 18.22 -9.18
N GLN A 212 4.86 17.75 -10.05
CA GLN A 212 5.39 18.52 -11.18
C GLN A 212 4.61 18.29 -12.48
N MET A 213 3.75 17.28 -12.53
CA MET A 213 2.89 17.01 -13.68
C MET A 213 1.85 18.12 -13.88
#